data_AF-A0A958I2D9-F1
#
_entry.id   AF-A0A958I2D9-F1
#
_cell.length_a   1.000
_cell.length_b   1.000
_cell.length_c   1.000
_cell.angle_alpha   90.00
_cell.angle_beta   90.00
_cell.angle_gamma   90.00
#
_symmetry.space_group_name_H-M   'P 1'
#
loop_
_entity.id
_entity.type
_entity.pdbx_description
1 polymer ?
#
loop_
_entity_poly.entity_id
_entity_poly.type
_entity_poly.pdbx_seq_one_letter_code
_entity_poly.pdbx_strand_id
1 'polypeptide(L)'
;YGGILMIAGAVFASFSVFSGLRAFSIVEIPREALPTVETHRVSGLITLALIAVAMVLRFAAGRIRTLEKPLRWLYAAMLIAIAAMLFRTGSIGGDMAYKYQLRHDEPAKTPAQKPGFDE
;
A
#
# COMPACT_ATOMS: atom_id res chain seq x y z
N TYR A 1 -9.94 8.01 -23.84
CA TYR A 1 -8.77 7.34 -23.24
C TYR A 1 -8.61 7.58 -21.74
N GLY A 2 -8.73 8.82 -21.23
CA GLY A 2 -8.48 9.09 -19.79
C GLY A 2 -9.41 8.41 -18.76
N GLY A 3 -10.63 8.02 -19.13
CA GLY A 3 -11.53 7.27 -18.24
C GLY A 3 -11.12 5.80 -18.05
N ILE A 4 -10.68 5.15 -19.12
CA ILE A 4 -10.24 3.74 -19.13
C ILE A 4 -8.95 3.58 -18.32
N LEU A 5 -7.98 4.49 -18.50
CA LEU A 5 -6.74 4.53 -17.72
C LEU A 5 -7.01 4.70 -16.21
N MET A 6 -8.00 5.50 -15.85
CA MET A 6 -8.39 5.64 -14.45
C MET A 6 -8.95 4.35 -13.88
N ILE A 7 -9.92 3.73 -14.57
CA ILE A 7 -10.56 2.47 -14.12
C ILE A 7 -9.50 1.38 -13.99
N ALA A 8 -8.66 1.19 -15.01
CA ALA A 8 -7.57 0.24 -14.97
C ALA A 8 -6.63 0.52 -13.80
N GLY A 9 -6.26 1.79 -13.59
CA GLY A 9 -5.42 2.22 -12.47
C GLY A 9 -6.02 1.88 -11.09
N ALA A 10 -7.32 2.08 -10.89
CA ALA A 10 -7.95 1.71 -9.63
C ALA A 10 -8.08 0.20 -9.45
N VAL A 11 -8.40 -0.55 -10.51
CA VAL A 11 -8.44 -2.01 -10.46
C VAL A 11 -7.08 -2.55 -10.05
N PHE A 12 -6.00 -2.09 -10.69
CA PHE A 12 -4.63 -2.47 -10.31
C PHE A 12 -4.26 -2.05 -8.89
N ALA A 13 -4.64 -0.83 -8.47
CA ALA A 13 -4.41 -0.37 -7.09
C ALA A 13 -5.14 -1.24 -6.06
N SER A 14 -6.40 -1.60 -6.33
CA SER A 14 -7.17 -2.53 -5.50
C SER A 14 -6.51 -3.89 -5.43
N PHE A 15 -6.13 -4.48 -6.57
CA PHE A 15 -5.43 -5.77 -6.60
C PHE A 15 -4.13 -5.73 -5.79
N SER A 16 -3.32 -4.68 -5.95
CA SER A 16 -2.07 -4.50 -5.21
C SER A 16 -2.29 -4.44 -3.69
N VAL A 17 -3.29 -3.69 -3.23
CA VAL A 17 -3.65 -3.62 -1.80
C VAL A 17 -4.14 -4.97 -1.28
N PHE A 18 -5.03 -5.64 -2.01
CA PHE A 18 -5.54 -6.96 -1.60
C PHE A 18 -4.43 -8.02 -1.58
N SER A 19 -3.53 -8.02 -2.57
CA SER A 19 -2.37 -8.91 -2.55
C SER A 19 -1.45 -8.63 -1.37
N GLY A 20 -1.23 -7.36 -1.02
CA GLY A 20 -0.44 -6.97 0.16
C GLY A 20 -1.09 -7.42 1.47
N LEU A 21 -2.41 -7.26 1.60
CA LEU A 21 -3.17 -7.75 2.77
C LEU A 21 -3.11 -9.29 2.90
N ARG A 22 -3.19 -10.00 1.77
CA ARG A 22 -3.03 -11.47 1.72
C ARG A 22 -1.60 -11.89 2.08
N ALA A 23 -0.59 -11.19 1.59
CA ALA A 23 0.79 -11.49 1.93
C ALA A 23 1.04 -11.33 3.44
N PHE A 24 0.48 -10.28 4.06
CA PHE A 24 0.56 -10.05 5.50
C PHE A 24 -0.01 -11.21 6.34
N SER A 25 -1.08 -11.86 5.89
CA SER A 25 -1.70 -12.95 6.64
C SER A 25 -1.00 -14.31 6.48
N ILE A 26 -0.06 -14.42 5.54
CA ILE A 26 0.63 -15.67 5.21
C ILE A 26 2.11 -15.62 5.63
N VAL A 27 2.73 -14.44 5.60
CA VAL A 27 4.16 -14.26 5.91
C VAL A 27 4.34 -14.07 7.41
N GLU A 28 5.30 -14.79 7.99
CA GLU A 28 5.71 -14.61 9.38
C GLU A 28 6.55 -13.33 9.51
N ILE A 29 6.00 -12.31 10.18
CA ILE A 29 6.63 -10.98 10.28
C ILE A 29 7.42 -10.90 11.58
N PRO A 30 8.70 -10.48 11.55
CA PRO A 30 9.49 -10.26 12.76
C PRO A 30 8.78 -9.28 13.70
N ARG A 31 8.78 -9.53 15.02
CA ARG A 31 8.11 -8.65 15.99
C ARG A 31 8.59 -7.20 15.93
N GLU A 32 9.85 -7.00 15.56
CA GLU A 32 10.48 -5.68 15.34
C GLU A 32 9.89 -4.92 14.14
N ALA A 33 9.40 -5.64 13.13
CA ALA A 33 8.85 -5.09 11.89
C ALA A 33 7.34 -4.84 11.95
N LEU A 34 6.62 -5.54 12.83
CA LEU A 34 5.15 -5.43 13.00
C LEU A 34 4.63 -3.99 13.05
N PRO A 35 5.16 -3.05 13.86
CA PRO A 35 4.61 -1.69 13.92
C PRO A 35 4.77 -0.93 12.59
N THR A 36 5.88 -1.14 11.88
CA THR A 36 6.14 -0.52 10.58
C THR A 36 5.21 -1.10 9.51
N VAL A 37 5.03 -2.43 9.50
CA VAL A 37 4.15 -3.10 8.55
C VAL A 37 2.69 -2.70 8.77
N GLU A 38 2.24 -2.60 10.03
CA GLU A 38 0.88 -2.15 10.34
C GLU A 38 0.66 -0.70 9.91
N THR A 39 1.66 0.17 10.13
CA THR A 39 1.62 1.57 9.65
C THR A 39 1.56 1.65 8.12
N HIS A 40 2.32 0.80 7.42
CA HIS A 40 2.29 0.69 5.96
C HIS A 40 0.90 0.24 5.48
N ARG A 41 0.32 -0.77 6.13
CA ARG A 41 -1.01 -1.31 5.83
C ARG A 41 -2.10 -0.27 6.00
N VAL A 42 -2.12 0.43 7.13
CA VAL A 42 -3.10 1.50 7.41
C VAL A 42 -2.97 2.62 6.38
N SER A 43 -1.75 3.03 6.05
CA SER A 43 -1.49 4.06 5.03
C SER A 43 -2.00 3.62 3.65
N GLY A 44 -1.77 2.36 3.27
CA GLY A 44 -2.28 1.79 2.02
C GLY A 44 -3.81 1.76 1.95
N LEU A 45 -4.49 1.37 3.03
CA LEU A 45 -5.95 1.38 3.11
C LEU A 45 -6.54 2.79 3.00
N ILE A 46 -5.95 3.78 3.69
CA ILE A 46 -6.39 5.17 3.60
C ILE A 46 -6.21 5.69 2.17
N THR A 47 -5.06 5.39 1.54
CA THR A 47 -4.80 5.78 0.15
C THR A 47 -5.82 5.19 -0.80
N LEU A 48 -6.17 3.91 -0.64
CA LEU A 48 -7.19 3.24 -1.44
C LEU A 48 -8.56 3.89 -1.26
N ALA A 49 -8.94 4.19 -0.02
CA ALA A 49 -10.20 4.86 0.28
C ALA A 49 -10.29 6.25 -0.39
N LEU A 50 -9.21 7.04 -0.31
CA LEU A 50 -9.13 8.33 -0.97
C LEU A 50 -9.24 8.22 -2.49
N ILE A 51 -8.59 7.23 -3.11
CA ILE A 51 -8.70 6.97 -4.55
C ILE A 51 -10.14 6.59 -4.93
N ALA A 52 -10.79 5.73 -4.15
CA ALA A 52 -12.18 5.34 -4.39
C ALA A 52 -13.13 6.54 -4.30
N VAL A 53 -12.99 7.39 -3.28
CA VAL A 53 -13.76 8.63 -3.14
C VAL A 53 -13.51 9.57 -4.33
N ALA A 54 -12.26 9.73 -4.75
CA ALA A 54 -11.91 10.52 -5.93
C ALA A 54 -12.55 10.00 -7.22
N MET A 55 -12.63 8.68 -7.38
CA MET A 55 -13.34 8.07 -8.50
C MET A 55 -14.83 8.32 -8.47
N VAL A 56 -15.48 8.11 -7.33
CA VAL A 56 -16.92 8.35 -7.15
C VAL A 56 -17.25 9.81 -7.46
N LEU A 57 -16.50 10.75 -6.91
CA LEU A 57 -16.69 12.19 -7.18
C LEU A 57 -16.53 12.51 -8.67
N ARG A 58 -15.53 11.91 -9.33
CA ARG A 58 -15.30 12.13 -10.76
C ARG A 58 -16.38 11.52 -11.64
N PHE A 59 -16.92 10.36 -11.27
CA PHE A 59 -18.00 9.70 -11.98
C PHE A 59 -19.34 10.42 -11.78
N ALA A 60 -19.69 10.74 -10.52
CA ALA A 60 -20.91 11.45 -10.17
C ALA A 60 -20.97 12.86 -10.81
N ALA A 61 -19.82 13.54 -10.91
CA ALA A 61 -19.77 14.86 -11.52
C ALA A 61 -19.69 14.83 -13.06
N GLY A 62 -19.59 13.66 -13.70
CA GLY A 62 -19.52 13.47 -15.15
C GLY A 62 -18.23 13.98 -15.83
N ARG A 63 -17.71 15.15 -15.42
CA ARG A 63 -16.41 15.75 -15.77
C ARG A 63 -16.00 16.72 -14.65
N ILE A 64 -14.70 16.85 -14.38
CA ILE A 64 -14.19 17.86 -13.42
C ILE A 64 -14.56 19.31 -13.82
N ARG A 65 -14.89 19.54 -15.10
CA ARG A 65 -15.32 20.86 -15.61
C ARG A 65 -16.74 21.25 -15.23
N THR A 66 -17.60 20.29 -14.87
CA THR A 66 -18.98 20.54 -14.42
C THR A 66 -19.09 20.73 -12.90
N LEU A 67 -18.00 20.51 -12.16
CA LEU A 67 -17.92 20.82 -10.73
C LEU A 67 -17.85 22.34 -10.51
N GLU A 68 -18.57 22.82 -9.49
CA GLU A 68 -18.42 24.20 -9.03
C GLU A 68 -16.98 24.48 -8.55
N LYS A 69 -16.51 25.73 -8.66
CA LYS A 69 -15.17 26.17 -8.24
C LYS A 69 -14.71 25.60 -6.88
N PRO A 70 -15.49 25.66 -5.79
CA PRO A 70 -15.05 25.11 -4.50
C PRO A 70 -14.82 23.59 -4.53
N LEU A 71 -15.69 22.84 -5.20
CA LEU A 71 -15.55 21.38 -5.33
C LEU A 71 -14.32 20.98 -6.16
N ARG A 72 -13.92 21.80 -7.14
CA ARG A 72 -12.69 21.58 -7.93
C ARG A 72 -11.43 21.74 -7.07
N TRP A 73 -11.40 22.72 -6.18
CA TRP A 73 -10.29 22.90 -5.24
C TRP A 73 -10.22 21.77 -4.23
N LEU A 74 -11.36 21.33 -3.68
CA LEU A 74 -11.41 20.18 -2.79
C LEU A 74 -10.90 18.90 -3.49
N TYR A 75 -11.33 18.68 -4.74
CA TYR A 75 -10.85 17.56 -5.55
C TYR A 75 -9.33 17.64 -5.81
N ALA A 76 -8.80 18.83 -6.11
CA ALA A 76 -7.36 19.03 -6.28
C ALA A 76 -6.57 18.76 -4.98
N ALA A 77 -7.05 19.26 -3.85
CA ALA A 77 -6.44 19.00 -2.53
C ALA A 77 -6.44 17.50 -2.21
N MET A 78 -7.53 16.80 -2.52
CA MET A 78 -7.62 15.34 -2.34
C MET A 78 -6.63 14.59 -3.24
N LEU A 79 -6.44 15.00 -4.51
CA LEU A 79 -5.42 14.40 -5.38
C LEU A 79 -4.00 14.61 -4.84
N ILE A 80 -3.70 15.78 -4.28
CA ILE A 80 -2.42 16.06 -3.63
C ILE A 80 -2.25 15.16 -2.40
N ALA A 81 -3.30 15.00 -1.58
CA ALA A 81 -3.27 14.11 -0.42
C ALA A 81 -3.03 12.65 -0.82
N ILE A 82 -3.67 12.17 -1.90
CA ILE A 82 -3.42 10.84 -2.48
C ILE A 82 -1.96 10.71 -2.91
N ALA A 83 -1.42 11.69 -3.64
CA ALA A 83 -0.03 11.65 -4.08
C ALA A 83 0.96 11.62 -2.90
N ALA A 84 0.73 12.43 -1.87
CA ALA A 84 1.54 12.44 -0.65
C ALA A 84 1.48 11.10 0.09
N MET A 85 0.30 10.51 0.19
CA MET A 85 0.12 9.20 0.82
C MET A 85 0.75 8.08 0.01
N LEU A 86 0.65 8.10 -1.32
CA LEU A 86 1.34 7.15 -2.20
C LEU A 86 2.85 7.23 -2.01
N PHE A 87 3.40 8.44 -1.96
CA PHE A 87 4.83 8.65 -1.70
C PHE A 87 5.26 8.10 -0.33
N ARG A 88 4.51 8.42 0.73
CA ARG A 88 4.75 7.89 2.08
C ARG A 88 4.66 6.36 2.13
N THR A 89 3.67 5.78 1.47
CA THR A 89 3.47 4.33 1.45
C THR A 89 4.62 3.66 0.70
N GLY A 90 5.05 4.23 -0.43
CA GLY A 90 6.21 3.79 -1.20
C GLY A 90 7.53 3.89 -0.42
N SER A 91 7.77 4.97 0.32
CA SER A 91 8.99 5.12 1.12
C SER A 91 9.07 4.12 2.27
N ILE A 92 7.95 3.85 2.96
CA ILE A 92 7.89 2.81 4.00
C ILE A 92 8.11 1.42 3.40
N GLY A 93 7.50 1.13 2.24
CA GLY A 93 7.72 -0.13 1.52
C GLY A 93 9.18 -0.33 1.13
N GLY A 94 9.83 0.73 0.63
CA GLY A 94 11.26 0.72 0.29
C GLY A 94 12.17 0.53 1.51
N ASP A 95 11.87 1.18 2.63
CA ASP A 95 12.62 1.02 3.89
C ASP A 95 12.49 -0.40 4.45
N MET A 96 11.29 -1.00 4.38
CA MET A 96 11.07 -2.40 4.78
C MET A 96 11.82 -3.37 3.86
N ALA A 97 11.75 -3.19 2.54
CA ALA A 97 12.51 -4.00 1.61
C ALA A 97 14.01 -3.88 1.91
N TYR A 98 14.55 -2.66 2.04
CA TYR A 98 15.96 -2.47 2.34
C TYR A 98 16.40 -3.13 3.66
N LYS A 99 15.70 -2.87 4.77
CA LYS A 99 16.10 -3.36 6.10
C LYS A 99 15.97 -4.87 6.27
N TYR A 100 14.96 -5.48 5.65
CA TYR A 100 14.65 -6.90 5.89
C TYR A 100 15.07 -7.83 4.74
N GLN A 101 15.33 -7.30 3.54
CA GLN A 101 15.94 -8.06 2.45
C GLN A 101 17.46 -8.19 2.67
N LEU A 102 18.13 -7.17 3.25
CA LEU A 102 19.54 -7.27 3.67
C LEU A 102 19.78 -8.27 4.83
N ARG A 103 18.76 -8.58 5.64
CA ARG A 103 18.86 -9.63 6.68
C ARG A 103 18.78 -11.05 6.10
N HIS A 104 18.35 -11.23 4.86
CA HIS A 104 18.34 -12.54 4.19
C HIS A 104 19.66 -12.89 3.51
N ASP A 105 20.56 -11.91 3.32
CA ASP A 105 21.93 -12.13 2.84
C ASP A 105 22.93 -12.43 3.98
N GLU A 106 22.50 -12.36 5.25
CA GLU A 106 23.25 -13.04 6.31
C GLU A 106 23.02 -14.55 6.16
N PRO A 107 24.09 -15.37 6.06
CA PRO A 107 23.94 -16.81 5.93
C PRO A 107 23.11 -17.31 7.09
N ALA A 108 21.99 -17.97 6.78
CA ALA A 108 21.12 -18.61 7.75
C ALA A 108 22.01 -19.38 8.74
N LYS A 109 22.10 -18.89 9.98
CA LYS A 109 22.72 -19.67 11.06
C LYS A 109 21.96 -20.97 11.08
N THR A 110 22.66 -22.06 10.76
CA THR A 110 22.16 -23.43 10.72
C THR A 110 21.22 -23.61 11.91
N PRO A 111 19.95 -23.99 11.71
CA PRO A 111 19.06 -24.23 12.83
C PRO A 111 19.74 -25.26 13.71
N ALA A 112 20.00 -24.89 14.97
CA ALA A 112 20.66 -25.76 15.93
C ALA A 112 19.92 -27.09 15.94
N GLN A 113 20.60 -28.13 15.46
CA GLN A 113 20.14 -29.50 15.46
C GLN A 113 19.79 -29.81 16.92
N LYS A 114 18.51 -30.09 17.20
CA LYS A 114 18.11 -30.61 18.52
C LYS A 114 19.00 -31.82 18.80
N PRO A 115 19.55 -31.97 20.02
CA PRO A 115 20.26 -33.19 20.36
C PRO A 115 19.29 -34.35 20.12
N GLY A 116 19.66 -35.22 19.18
CA GLY A 116 19.02 -36.51 19.04
C GLY A 116 19.18 -37.23 20.38
N PHE A 117 18.10 -37.81 20.87
CA PHE A 117 18.23 -38.84 21.87
C PHE A 117 18.84 -40.04 21.15
N ASP A 118 20.13 -40.27 21.38
CA ASP A 118 20.78 -41.52 21.01
C ASP A 118 20.13 -42.63 21.86
N GLU A 119 19.48 -43.60 21.19
CA GLU A 119 19.14 -44.91 21.75
C GLU A 119 20.31 -45.88 21.58
#